data_AF-D6GUY5-F1
#
_entry.id   AF-D6GUY5-F1
#
_cell.length_a   1.000
_cell.length_b   1.000
_cell.length_c   1.000
_cell.angle_alpha   90.00
_cell.angle_beta   90.00
_cell.angle_gamma   90.00
#
_symmetry.space_group_name_H-M   'P 1'
#
loop_
_entity.id
_entity.type
_entity.pdbx_description
1 polymer ?
#
loop_
_entity_poly.entity_id
_entity_poly.type
_entity_poly.pdbx_seq_one_letter_code
_entity_poly.pdbx_strand_id
1 'polypeptide(L)'
;MEEYEVIEHVKKDENASNNIFLIVAINYIIPTYVKFESEQDFKAGEKVSIDNNAVFYKNSKVGEVKIFKSAADIEVDTNYDIKYTGGYSVDGKKVYLDKNFPKFIDVDGKKIDTIESIAKHHEMSEKWMIDDAYEYAYAHEVATKIEREYVESIGVNWDAYCKEVNKNLHAVYNTKADDTPSDLDLSPYFYSKDEKALKEIRETKE
;
A
#
# COMPACT_ATOMS: atom_id res chain seq x y z
N MET A 1 5.46 6.64 -21.32
CA MET A 1 6.13 5.64 -20.48
C MET A 1 5.92 6.07 -19.05
N GLU A 2 5.42 5.17 -18.23
CA GLU A 2 5.20 5.41 -16.81
C GLU A 2 6.49 5.11 -16.05
N GLU A 3 6.76 5.87 -14.99
CA GLU A 3 7.98 5.72 -14.19
C GLU A 3 7.68 4.95 -12.90
N TYR A 4 8.58 4.03 -12.57
CA TYR A 4 8.51 3.16 -11.40
C TYR A 4 9.84 3.24 -10.65
N GLU A 5 9.79 3.31 -9.33
CA GLU A 5 10.97 3.25 -8.47
C GLU A 5 11.19 1.82 -8.01
N VAL A 6 12.42 1.34 -8.13
CA VAL A 6 12.86 0.05 -7.62
C VAL A 6 12.85 0.08 -6.10
N ILE A 7 12.19 -0.89 -5.48
CA ILE A 7 12.14 -1.05 -4.02
C ILE A 7 12.95 -2.27 -3.55
N GLU A 8 13.08 -3.30 -4.38
CA GLU A 8 13.79 -4.53 -4.04
C GLU A 8 14.46 -5.15 -5.27
N HIS A 9 15.58 -5.82 -5.03
CA HIS A 9 16.31 -6.56 -6.05
C HIS A 9 16.93 -7.83 -5.44
N VAL A 10 16.63 -8.98 -6.01
CA VAL A 10 17.13 -10.27 -5.51
C VAL A 10 17.74 -11.06 -6.65
N LYS A 11 18.98 -11.54 -6.46
CA LYS A 11 19.61 -12.45 -7.42
C LYS A 11 18.89 -13.81 -7.36
N LYS A 12 18.37 -14.26 -8.51
CA LYS A 12 17.49 -15.45 -8.59
C LYS A 12 18.21 -16.75 -8.23
N ASP A 13 19.49 -16.86 -8.59
CA ASP A 13 20.35 -17.98 -8.24
C ASP A 13 21.78 -17.47 -8.05
N GLU A 14 22.30 -17.54 -6.82
CA GLU A 14 23.65 -17.12 -6.50
C GLU A 14 24.72 -17.93 -7.25
N ASN A 15 24.41 -19.19 -7.60
CA ASN A 15 25.32 -20.16 -8.20
C ASN A 15 25.22 -20.25 -9.73
N ALA A 16 24.20 -19.62 -10.34
CA ALA A 16 24.07 -19.60 -11.78
C ALA A 16 25.10 -18.66 -12.44
N SER A 17 25.61 -19.07 -13.60
CA SER A 17 26.51 -18.26 -14.42
C SER A 17 25.84 -17.00 -14.99
N ASN A 18 24.52 -16.99 -15.08
CA ASN A 18 23.74 -15.88 -15.62
C ASN A 18 23.24 -15.03 -14.45
N ASN A 19 23.64 -13.76 -14.41
CA ASN A 19 23.22 -12.82 -13.37
C ASN A 19 21.80 -12.32 -13.64
N ILE A 20 20.79 -13.15 -13.38
CA ILE A 20 19.38 -12.73 -13.46
C ILE A 20 18.93 -12.25 -12.08
N PHE A 21 18.39 -11.04 -12.05
CA PHE A 21 17.81 -10.41 -10.87
C PHE A 21 16.29 -10.35 -11.03
N LEU A 22 15.59 -10.72 -9.96
CA LEU A 22 14.17 -10.39 -9.79
C LEU A 22 14.10 -8.99 -9.19
N ILE A 23 13.47 -8.08 -9.91
CA ILE A 23 13.32 -6.68 -9.52
C ILE A 23 11.87 -6.40 -9.20
N VAL A 24 11.66 -5.66 -8.11
CA VAL A 24 10.35 -5.14 -7.72
C VAL A 24 10.38 -3.62 -7.81
N ALA A 25 9.38 -3.04 -8.46
CA ALA A 25 9.25 -1.60 -8.57
C ALA A 25 7.80 -1.14 -8.36
N ILE A 26 7.63 0.10 -7.93
CA ILE A 26 6.32 0.72 -7.66
C ILE A 26 6.21 2.07 -8.39
N ASN A 27 5.03 2.35 -8.96
CA ASN A 27 4.64 3.69 -9.38
C ASN A 27 3.84 4.34 -8.25
N TYR A 28 4.23 5.55 -7.84
CA TYR A 28 3.64 6.27 -6.72
C TYR A 28 2.44 7.15 -7.10
N ILE A 29 2.25 7.49 -8.38
CA ILE A 29 1.19 8.40 -8.85
C ILE A 29 -0.15 7.67 -8.96
N ILE A 30 -0.11 6.51 -9.60
CA ILE A 30 -1.21 5.55 -9.60
C ILE A 30 -0.58 4.29 -9.02
N PRO A 31 -0.86 3.92 -7.76
CA PRO A 31 -0.20 2.81 -7.09
C PRO A 31 -0.30 1.57 -7.96
N THR A 32 0.86 1.16 -8.48
CA THR A 32 1.00 -0.06 -9.26
C THR A 32 2.29 -0.73 -8.85
N TYR A 33 2.21 -2.02 -8.64
CA TYR A 33 3.30 -2.87 -8.22
C TYR A 33 3.67 -3.81 -9.35
N VAL A 34 4.96 -3.83 -9.70
CA VAL A 34 5.46 -4.67 -10.78
C VAL A 34 6.63 -5.54 -10.31
N LYS A 35 6.68 -6.75 -10.85
CA LYS A 35 7.91 -7.56 -10.82
C LYS A 35 8.36 -7.89 -12.22
N PHE A 36 9.66 -7.83 -12.44
CA PHE A 36 10.29 -8.21 -13.71
C PHE A 36 11.64 -8.86 -13.46
N GLU A 37 12.13 -9.59 -14.45
CA GLU A 37 13.48 -10.14 -14.45
C GLU A 37 14.39 -9.27 -15.32
N SER A 38 15.64 -9.10 -14.90
CA SER A 38 16.65 -8.33 -15.63
C SER A 38 18.04 -8.94 -15.44
N GLU A 39 18.88 -8.87 -16.47
CA GLU A 39 20.31 -9.21 -16.37
C GLU A 39 21.14 -8.10 -15.70
N GLN A 40 20.59 -6.88 -15.69
CA GLN A 40 21.13 -5.74 -14.97
C GLN A 40 20.60 -5.73 -13.52
N ASP A 41 21.50 -5.51 -12.56
CA ASP A 41 21.16 -5.23 -11.16
C ASP A 41 20.69 -3.78 -10.99
N PHE A 42 19.75 -3.56 -10.08
CA PHE A 42 19.22 -2.24 -9.75
C PHE A 42 19.30 -2.01 -8.26
N LYS A 43 19.54 -0.77 -7.84
CA LYS A 43 19.47 -0.40 -6.43
C LYS A 43 18.12 0.21 -6.10
N ALA A 44 17.69 0.04 -4.85
CA ALA A 44 16.51 0.72 -4.33
C ALA A 44 16.62 2.24 -4.58
N GLY A 45 15.53 2.86 -5.04
CA GLY A 45 15.49 4.26 -5.44
C GLY A 45 15.83 4.52 -6.92
N GLU A 46 16.38 3.54 -7.66
CA GLU A 46 16.56 3.70 -9.10
C GLU A 46 15.23 3.67 -9.84
N LYS A 47 15.15 4.43 -10.93
CA LYS A 47 13.95 4.60 -11.73
C LYS A 47 14.02 3.78 -13.01
N VAL A 48 12.97 3.00 -13.26
CA VAL A 48 12.72 2.33 -14.53
C VAL A 48 11.45 2.89 -15.15
N SER A 49 11.32 2.74 -16.46
CA SER A 49 10.11 3.15 -17.18
C SER A 49 9.47 1.95 -17.85
N ILE A 50 8.16 1.92 -17.87
CA ILE A 50 7.38 0.82 -18.46
C ILE A 50 6.54 1.37 -19.60
N ASP A 51 6.56 0.61 -20.70
CA ASP A 51 5.70 0.82 -21.86
C ASP A 51 5.09 -0.52 -22.27
N ASN A 52 3.77 -0.63 -22.11
CA ASN A 52 3.03 -1.90 -22.15
C ASN A 52 3.63 -2.89 -21.15
N ASN A 53 4.37 -3.90 -21.63
CA ASN A 53 5.04 -4.90 -20.78
C ASN A 53 6.57 -4.78 -20.81
N ALA A 54 7.13 -3.90 -21.65
CA ALA A 54 8.57 -3.76 -21.75
C ALA A 54 9.10 -2.79 -20.69
N VAL A 55 10.13 -3.21 -19.97
CA VAL A 55 10.80 -2.40 -18.94
C VAL A 55 12.05 -1.79 -19.55
N PHE A 56 12.22 -0.49 -19.35
CA PHE A 56 13.32 0.31 -19.87
C PHE A 56 14.08 1.00 -18.76
N TYR A 57 15.40 1.00 -18.86
CA TYR A 57 16.29 1.81 -18.03
C TYR A 57 17.18 2.64 -18.96
N LYS A 58 17.18 3.97 -18.77
CA LYS A 58 17.93 4.91 -19.62
C LYS A 58 17.70 4.68 -21.13
N ASN A 59 16.45 4.44 -21.52
CA ASN A 59 15.99 4.14 -22.90
C ASN A 59 16.43 2.80 -23.49
N SER A 60 17.06 1.92 -22.71
CA SER A 60 17.38 0.55 -23.13
C SER A 60 16.39 -0.43 -22.52
N LYS A 61 15.86 -1.37 -23.32
CA LYS A 61 15.01 -2.46 -22.81
C LYS A 61 15.87 -3.37 -21.92
N VAL A 62 15.44 -3.56 -20.67
CA VAL A 62 16.14 -4.37 -19.65
C VAL A 62 15.35 -5.60 -19.22
N GLY A 63 14.06 -5.65 -19.53
CA GLY A 63 13.24 -6.79 -19.13
C GLY A 63 11.80 -6.67 -19.61
N GLU A 64 10.96 -7.56 -19.09
CA GLU A 64 9.52 -7.56 -19.29
C GLU A 64 8.79 -7.83 -17.97
N VAL A 65 7.69 -7.12 -17.74
CA VAL A 65 6.83 -7.28 -16.56
C VAL A 65 6.28 -8.72 -16.52
N LYS A 66 6.42 -9.36 -15.37
CA LYS A 66 5.90 -10.71 -15.07
C LYS A 66 4.70 -10.68 -14.15
N ILE A 67 4.71 -9.77 -13.17
CA ILE A 67 3.60 -9.53 -12.26
C ILE A 67 3.26 -8.06 -12.34
N PHE A 68 1.97 -7.77 -12.44
CA PHE A 68 1.40 -6.42 -12.43
C PHE A 68 0.21 -6.43 -11.48
N LYS A 69 0.20 -5.53 -10.50
CA LYS A 69 -0.94 -5.27 -9.62
C LYS A 69 -1.23 -3.77 -9.66
N SER A 70 -2.50 -3.37 -9.71
CA SER A 70 -2.91 -1.96 -9.72
C SER A 70 -3.96 -1.69 -8.66
N ALA A 71 -3.85 -0.55 -7.98
CA ALA A 71 -4.89 -0.06 -7.07
C ALA A 71 -6.13 0.46 -7.83
N ALA A 72 -6.11 0.47 -9.17
CA ALA A 72 -7.32 0.70 -9.97
C ALA A 72 -8.25 -0.52 -10.00
N ASP A 73 -7.73 -1.73 -9.73
CA ASP A 73 -8.48 -2.99 -9.85
C ASP A 73 -9.14 -3.41 -8.53
N ILE A 74 -8.97 -2.62 -7.47
CA ILE A 74 -9.41 -2.99 -6.12
C ILE A 74 -10.82 -2.52 -5.83
N GLU A 75 -11.57 -3.31 -5.05
CA GLU A 75 -12.84 -2.89 -4.48
C GLU A 75 -12.57 -2.17 -3.15
N VAL A 76 -13.14 -0.97 -2.98
CA VAL A 76 -13.09 -0.26 -1.71
C VAL A 76 -14.47 -0.30 -1.06
N ASP A 77 -14.55 -0.92 0.11
CA ASP A 77 -15.78 -0.99 0.91
C ASP A 77 -15.67 -0.05 2.12
N THR A 78 -16.75 0.69 2.37
CA THR A 78 -16.84 1.75 3.40
C THR A 78 -17.99 1.51 4.37
N ASN A 79 -18.49 0.27 4.47
CA ASN A 79 -19.68 -0.06 5.26
C ASN A 79 -19.38 -0.73 6.60
N TYR A 80 -18.13 -1.10 6.86
CA TYR A 80 -17.73 -1.84 8.06
C TYR A 80 -17.01 -0.96 9.08
N ASP A 81 -17.06 -1.36 10.35
CA ASP A 81 -16.19 -0.85 11.40
C ASP A 81 -14.80 -1.49 11.27
N ILE A 82 -13.77 -0.66 11.29
CA ILE A 82 -12.38 -1.06 11.26
C ILE A 82 -11.69 -0.41 12.46
N LYS A 83 -10.99 -1.20 13.28
CA LYS A 83 -10.30 -0.69 14.48
C LYS A 83 -9.00 0.05 14.13
N TYR A 84 -8.96 0.77 13.01
CA TYR A 84 -7.94 1.73 12.54
C TYR A 84 -8.59 2.68 11.50
N THR A 85 -7.82 3.34 10.64
CA THR A 85 -8.38 4.12 9.51
C THR A 85 -8.96 3.21 8.45
N GLY A 86 -8.25 2.13 8.14
CA GLY A 86 -8.62 1.13 7.17
C GLY A 86 -7.92 -0.20 7.44
N GLY A 87 -8.07 -1.10 6.49
CA GLY A 87 -7.44 -2.41 6.44
C GLY A 87 -7.78 -3.09 5.13
N TYR A 88 -7.36 -4.33 4.95
CA TYR A 88 -7.54 -5.05 3.68
C TYR A 88 -8.01 -6.49 3.93
N SER A 89 -8.64 -7.10 2.92
CA SER A 89 -9.01 -8.51 2.97
C SER A 89 -7.78 -9.39 2.94
N VAL A 90 -7.88 -10.59 3.51
CA VAL A 90 -6.80 -11.60 3.50
C VAL A 90 -6.33 -11.91 2.08
N ASP A 91 -7.22 -11.88 1.07
CA ASP A 91 -6.88 -12.14 -0.33
C ASP A 91 -6.41 -10.90 -1.12
N GLY A 92 -6.41 -9.72 -0.48
CA GLY A 92 -5.96 -8.46 -1.07
C GLY A 92 -6.83 -7.92 -2.20
N LYS A 93 -8.06 -8.40 -2.37
CA LYS A 93 -8.99 -7.88 -3.40
C LYS A 93 -9.87 -6.73 -2.91
N LYS A 94 -10.06 -6.62 -1.60
CA LYS A 94 -10.85 -5.55 -0.97
C LYS A 94 -9.98 -4.75 -0.03
N VAL A 95 -10.16 -3.44 -0.08
CA VAL A 95 -9.69 -2.54 0.97
C VAL A 95 -10.91 -2.00 1.70
N TYR A 96 -10.86 -2.03 3.02
CA TYR A 96 -11.87 -1.51 3.91
C TYR A 96 -11.40 -0.16 4.45
N LEU A 97 -12.20 0.88 4.26
CA LEU A 97 -12.03 2.14 4.97
C LEU A 97 -13.15 2.20 6.01
N ASP A 98 -12.83 2.52 7.27
CA ASP A 98 -13.83 2.53 8.34
C ASP A 98 -15.05 3.40 7.97
N LYS A 99 -16.26 2.89 8.21
CA LYS A 99 -17.52 3.54 7.83
C LYS A 99 -17.73 4.91 8.47
N ASN A 100 -17.09 5.16 9.62
CA ASN A 100 -17.15 6.40 10.37
C ASN A 100 -15.94 7.30 10.07
N PHE A 101 -14.92 6.81 9.36
CA PHE A 101 -13.82 7.65 8.89
C PHE A 101 -14.28 8.54 7.72
N PRO A 102 -13.95 9.84 7.69
CA PRO A 102 -14.38 10.70 6.62
C PRO A 102 -13.80 10.26 5.26
N LYS A 103 -14.66 10.12 4.25
CA LYS A 103 -14.26 9.91 2.84
C LYS A 103 -13.48 11.10 2.26
N PHE A 104 -13.72 12.27 2.85
CA PHE A 104 -12.96 13.47 2.56
C PHE A 104 -12.58 14.17 3.85
N ILE A 105 -11.33 14.59 3.94
CA ILE A 105 -10.84 15.48 5.00
C ILE A 105 -10.47 16.82 4.39
N ASP A 106 -10.54 17.87 5.22
CA ASP A 106 -10.06 19.20 4.86
C ASP A 106 -8.73 19.47 5.57
N VAL A 107 -7.69 19.74 4.79
CA VAL A 107 -6.36 20.10 5.30
C VAL A 107 -5.95 21.39 4.62
N ASP A 108 -5.82 22.45 5.41
CA ASP A 108 -5.46 23.79 4.94
C ASP A 108 -6.32 24.29 3.76
N GLY A 109 -7.64 24.01 3.79
CA GLY A 109 -8.59 24.42 2.77
C GLY A 109 -8.56 23.55 1.50
N LYS A 110 -7.82 22.44 1.53
CA LYS A 110 -7.81 21.43 0.47
C LYS A 110 -8.60 20.22 0.89
N LYS A 111 -9.54 19.83 0.03
CA LYS A 111 -10.32 18.60 0.19
C LYS A 111 -9.52 17.41 -0.35
N ILE A 112 -9.23 16.46 0.53
CA ILE A 112 -8.44 15.26 0.21
C ILE A 112 -9.36 14.06 0.22
N ASP A 113 -9.31 13.25 -0.82
CA ASP A 113 -10.02 11.97 -0.90
C ASP A 113 -9.23 10.90 -0.16
N THR A 114 -9.82 10.34 0.90
CA THR A 114 -9.17 9.34 1.76
C THR A 114 -9.26 7.93 1.17
N ILE A 115 -10.12 7.71 0.18
CA ILE A 115 -10.07 6.49 -0.64
C ILE A 115 -8.79 6.50 -1.48
N GLU A 116 -8.42 7.65 -2.03
CA GLU A 116 -7.15 7.76 -2.76
C GLU A 116 -5.96 7.65 -1.80
N SER A 117 -5.86 8.51 -0.78
CA SER A 117 -4.65 8.54 0.07
C SER A 117 -4.49 7.29 0.95
N ILE A 118 -5.54 6.87 1.66
CA ILE A 118 -5.43 5.76 2.63
C ILE A 118 -5.66 4.44 1.91
N ALA A 119 -6.83 4.24 1.29
CA ALA A 119 -7.18 2.92 0.78
C ALA A 119 -6.28 2.46 -0.40
N LYS A 120 -6.00 3.35 -1.36
CA LYS A 120 -5.21 3.00 -2.55
C LYS A 120 -3.71 3.16 -2.37
N HIS A 121 -3.27 4.29 -1.81
CA HIS A 121 -1.84 4.60 -1.70
C HIS A 121 -1.18 3.94 -0.48
N HIS A 122 -1.88 3.84 0.66
CA HIS A 122 -1.35 3.18 1.86
C HIS A 122 -1.71 1.69 1.95
N GLU A 123 -2.98 1.35 2.19
CA GLU A 123 -3.41 -0.02 2.53
C GLU A 123 -3.07 -1.04 1.44
N MET A 124 -3.36 -0.72 0.17
CA MET A 124 -3.15 -1.67 -0.92
C MET A 124 -1.66 -1.93 -1.19
N SER A 125 -0.83 -0.89 -1.10
CA SER A 125 0.60 -1.04 -1.37
C SER A 125 1.30 -1.84 -0.27
N GLU A 126 0.89 -1.63 0.99
CA GLU A 126 1.30 -2.46 2.13
C GLU A 126 0.91 -3.92 1.88
N LYS A 127 -0.35 -4.19 1.54
CA LYS A 127 -0.85 -5.55 1.28
C LYS A 127 -0.08 -6.26 0.18
N TRP A 128 0.24 -5.60 -0.93
CA TRP A 128 1.03 -6.25 -1.99
C TRP A 128 2.40 -6.72 -1.52
N MET A 129 3.04 -5.96 -0.63
CA MET A 129 4.32 -6.33 -0.05
C MET A 129 4.17 -7.43 1.01
N ILE A 130 3.13 -7.37 1.85
CA ILE A 130 2.84 -8.47 2.78
C ILE A 130 2.61 -9.80 2.04
N ASP A 131 1.85 -9.78 0.94
CA ASP A 131 1.60 -10.96 0.11
C ASP A 131 2.88 -11.53 -0.51
N ASP A 132 3.88 -10.68 -0.71
CA ASP A 132 5.21 -11.03 -1.19
C ASP A 132 6.20 -11.32 -0.06
N ALA A 133 5.69 -11.54 1.15
CA ALA A 133 6.42 -11.95 2.35
C ALA A 133 7.46 -10.94 2.83
N TYR A 134 7.27 -9.65 2.54
CA TYR A 134 8.07 -8.60 3.17
C TYR A 134 7.67 -8.44 4.65
N GLU A 135 8.65 -8.07 5.47
CA GLU A 135 8.41 -7.75 6.88
C GLU A 135 7.44 -6.56 7.00
N TYR A 136 6.48 -6.67 7.92
CA TYR A 136 5.39 -5.69 8.04
C TYR A 136 5.89 -4.25 8.24
N ALA A 137 6.92 -4.04 9.08
CA ALA A 137 7.47 -2.70 9.28
C ALA A 137 8.01 -2.06 8.00
N TYR A 138 8.64 -2.86 7.13
CA TYR A 138 9.20 -2.38 5.88
C TYR A 138 8.09 -2.12 4.85
N ALA A 139 7.11 -3.01 4.74
CA ALA A 139 5.93 -2.79 3.91
C ALA A 139 5.18 -1.51 4.31
N HIS A 140 5.01 -1.29 5.62
CA HIS A 140 4.37 -0.10 6.17
C HIS A 140 5.16 1.19 5.88
N GLU A 141 6.49 1.15 5.98
CA GLU A 141 7.35 2.30 5.65
C GLU A 141 7.22 2.70 4.16
N VAL A 142 7.24 1.72 3.26
CA VAL A 142 7.05 1.96 1.82
C VAL A 142 5.64 2.48 1.53
N ALA A 143 4.61 1.91 2.14
CA ALA A 143 3.22 2.38 2.02
C ALA A 143 3.05 3.83 2.48
N THR A 144 3.63 4.16 3.64
CA THR A 144 3.63 5.54 4.18
C THR A 144 4.33 6.51 3.23
N LYS A 145 5.44 6.10 2.60
CA LYS A 145 6.12 6.91 1.57
C LYS A 145 5.20 7.14 0.37
N ILE A 146 4.49 6.11 -0.11
CA ILE A 146 3.57 6.22 -1.26
C ILE A 146 2.42 7.19 -0.94
N GLU A 147 1.80 7.05 0.23
CA GLU A 147 0.76 7.97 0.70
C GLU A 147 1.28 9.41 0.77
N ARG A 148 2.47 9.60 1.35
CA ARG A 148 3.10 10.91 1.47
C ARG A 148 3.34 11.56 0.11
N GLU A 149 3.90 10.83 -0.85
CA GLU A 149 4.16 11.36 -2.18
C GLU A 149 2.86 11.81 -2.87
N TYR A 150 1.79 11.03 -2.73
CA TYR A 150 0.47 11.43 -3.24
C TYR A 150 -0.04 12.72 -2.58
N VAL A 151 -0.05 12.77 -1.25
CA VAL A 151 -0.51 13.94 -0.48
C VAL A 151 0.31 15.20 -0.82
N GLU A 152 1.63 15.08 -0.88
CA GLU A 152 2.52 16.19 -1.25
C GLU A 152 2.35 16.59 -2.73
N SER A 153 2.07 15.65 -3.64
CA SER A 153 1.86 15.94 -5.07
C SER A 153 0.61 16.81 -5.33
N ILE A 154 -0.43 16.66 -4.51
CA ILE A 154 -1.62 17.54 -4.54
C ILE A 154 -1.40 18.84 -3.73
N GLY A 155 -0.17 19.07 -3.28
CA GLY A 155 0.31 20.27 -2.60
C GLY A 155 -0.22 20.40 -1.17
N VAL A 156 -0.50 19.30 -0.49
CA VAL A 156 -0.87 19.28 0.93
C VAL A 156 0.39 19.05 1.76
N ASN A 157 0.52 19.74 2.88
CA ASN A 157 1.61 19.49 3.82
C ASN A 157 1.39 18.16 4.57
N TRP A 158 2.39 17.28 4.53
CA TRP A 158 2.33 15.96 5.15
C TRP A 158 2.00 16.00 6.65
N ASP A 159 2.65 16.88 7.42
CA ASP A 159 2.42 16.94 8.88
C ASP A 159 0.99 17.41 9.21
N ALA A 160 0.47 18.37 8.45
CA ALA A 160 -0.91 18.83 8.57
C ALA A 160 -1.92 17.71 8.22
N TYR A 161 -1.62 16.94 7.17
CA TYR A 161 -2.39 15.76 6.78
C TYR A 161 -2.39 14.71 7.89
N CYS A 162 -1.23 14.29 8.37
CA CYS A 162 -1.11 13.30 9.46
C CYS A 162 -1.86 13.75 10.71
N LYS A 163 -1.84 15.05 11.04
CA LYS A 163 -2.59 15.57 12.18
C LYS A 163 -4.10 15.39 12.01
N GLU A 164 -4.64 15.69 10.83
CA GLU A 164 -6.07 15.53 10.56
C GLU A 164 -6.46 14.05 10.47
N VAL A 165 -5.65 13.20 9.83
CA VAL A 165 -5.84 11.74 9.82
C VAL A 165 -5.84 11.18 11.24
N ASN A 166 -4.83 11.50 12.06
CA ASN A 166 -4.73 11.03 13.44
C ASN A 166 -5.91 11.46 14.31
N LYS A 167 -6.40 12.69 14.14
CA LYS A 167 -7.60 13.17 14.83
C LYS A 167 -8.82 12.29 14.51
N ASN A 168 -9.03 11.96 13.24
CA ASN A 168 -10.15 11.10 12.82
C ASN A 168 -9.93 9.64 13.22
N LEU A 169 -8.71 9.12 13.14
CA LEU A 169 -8.32 7.80 13.63
C LEU A 169 -8.63 7.65 15.12
N HIS A 170 -8.30 8.64 15.94
CA HIS A 170 -8.63 8.61 17.37
C HIS A 170 -10.13 8.58 17.62
N ALA A 171 -10.95 9.24 16.80
CA ALA A 171 -12.41 9.19 16.93
C ALA A 171 -12.95 7.79 16.59
N VAL A 172 -12.49 7.20 15.49
CA VAL A 172 -12.85 5.83 15.07
C VAL A 172 -12.41 4.81 16.12
N TYR A 173 -11.14 4.83 16.52
CA TYR A 173 -10.56 3.84 17.43
C TYR A 173 -11.23 3.80 18.81
N ASN A 174 -11.75 4.94 19.28
CA ASN A 174 -12.46 5.04 20.55
C ASN A 174 -13.90 4.52 20.49
N THR A 175 -14.45 4.32 19.29
CA THR A 175 -15.77 3.71 19.09
C THR A 175 -15.63 2.18 19.15
N LYS A 176 -16.61 1.50 19.76
CA LYS A 176 -16.66 0.04 19.75
C LYS A 176 -16.99 -0.44 18.33
N ALA A 177 -16.26 -1.42 17.83
CA ALA A 177 -16.62 -2.05 16.57
C ALA A 177 -17.83 -2.99 16.78
N ASP A 178 -18.87 -2.82 15.97
CA ASP A 178 -20.09 -3.63 16.02
C ASP A 178 -20.21 -4.57 14.81
N ASP A 179 -19.66 -4.16 13.66
CA ASP A 179 -19.70 -4.93 12.42
C ASP A 179 -18.36 -4.83 11.68
N THR A 180 -17.53 -5.87 11.78
CA THR A 180 -16.22 -5.91 11.11
C THR A 180 -16.24 -6.93 9.97
N PRO A 181 -15.48 -6.72 8.87
CA PRO A 181 -15.46 -7.68 7.78
C PRO A 181 -14.96 -9.05 8.23
N SER A 182 -15.63 -10.12 7.80
CA SER A 182 -15.26 -11.49 8.19
C SER A 182 -13.87 -11.89 7.71
N ASP A 183 -13.44 -11.33 6.58
CA ASP A 183 -12.19 -11.59 5.87
C ASP A 183 -11.12 -10.50 6.07
N LEU A 184 -11.31 -9.60 7.03
CA LEU A 184 -10.29 -8.60 7.39
C LEU A 184 -8.98 -9.29 7.81
N ASP A 185 -7.87 -8.90 7.19
CA ASP A 185 -6.53 -9.35 7.56
C ASP A 185 -6.14 -8.76 8.93
N LEU A 186 -5.77 -9.63 9.86
CA LEU A 186 -5.47 -9.23 11.24
C LEU A 186 -3.97 -9.02 11.50
N SER A 187 -3.13 -9.19 10.47
CA SER A 187 -1.66 -9.04 10.59
C SER A 187 -1.24 -7.69 11.19
N PRO A 188 -1.83 -6.53 10.79
CA PRO A 188 -1.50 -5.23 11.40
C PRO A 188 -1.69 -5.20 12.92
N TYR A 189 -2.80 -5.77 13.40
CA TYR A 189 -3.17 -5.78 14.82
C TYR A 189 -2.29 -6.73 15.65
N PHE A 190 -1.89 -7.87 15.07
CA PHE A 190 -0.95 -8.77 15.72
C PHE A 190 0.44 -8.14 15.82
N TYR A 191 0.88 -7.44 14.78
CA TYR A 191 2.16 -6.74 14.77
C TYR A 191 2.21 -5.63 15.85
N SER A 192 1.15 -4.81 15.93
CA SER A 192 1.03 -3.73 16.92
C SER A 192 0.73 -4.21 18.35
N LYS A 193 0.38 -5.49 18.52
CA LYS A 193 -0.05 -6.11 19.79
C LYS A 193 -1.30 -5.43 20.37
N ASP A 194 -2.23 -5.05 19.51
CA ASP A 194 -3.46 -4.37 19.91
C ASP A 194 -4.53 -5.38 20.37
N GLU A 195 -4.36 -5.89 21.59
CA GLU A 195 -5.27 -6.86 22.19
C GLU A 195 -6.71 -6.34 22.34
N LYS A 196 -6.88 -5.02 22.49
CA LYS A 196 -8.21 -4.40 22.60
C LYS A 196 -8.94 -4.48 21.27
N ALA A 197 -8.30 -4.04 20.18
CA ALA A 197 -8.87 -4.12 18.85
C ALA A 197 -9.16 -5.58 18.45
N LEU A 198 -8.21 -6.49 18.69
CA LEU A 198 -8.37 -7.92 18.41
C LEU A 198 -9.55 -8.54 19.15
N LYS A 199 -9.77 -8.15 20.41
CA LYS A 199 -10.92 -8.61 21.18
C LYS A 199 -12.24 -8.12 20.57
N GLU A 200 -12.35 -6.83 20.26
CA GLU A 200 -13.57 -6.27 19.67
C GLU A 200 -13.88 -6.89 18.31
N ILE A 201 -12.87 -7.08 17.44
CA ILE A 201 -13.03 -7.73 16.12
C ILE A 201 -13.46 -9.20 16.25
N ARG A 202 -13.13 -9.89 17.34
CA ARG A 202 -13.59 -11.27 17.56
C ARG A 202 -15.05 -11.30 18.01
N GLU A 203 -15.46 -10.37 18.87
CA GLU A 203 -16.84 -10.27 19.38
C GLU A 203 -17.86 -10.00 18.27
N THR A 204 -17.47 -9.37 17.15
CA THR A 204 -18.35 -9.12 15.99
C THR A 204 -18.55 -10.34 15.09
N LYS A 205 -17.71 -11.37 15.24
CA LYS A 205 -17.78 -12.63 14.46
C LYS A 205 -18.56 -13.74 15.18
N GLU A 206 -18.96 -13.52 16.43
CA GLU A 206 -19.76 -14.43 17.27
C GLU A 206 -21.27 -14.19 17.10
#